data_AF-A0A2T1C025-F1
#
_entry.id   AF-A0A2T1C025-F1
#
_cell.length_a   1.000
_cell.length_b   1.000
_cell.length_c   1.000
_cell.angle_alpha   90.00
_cell.angle_beta   90.00
_cell.angle_gamma   90.00
#
_symmetry.space_group_name_H-M   'P 1'
#
loop_
_entity.id
_entity.type
_entity.pdbx_description
1 polymer ?
#
loop_
_entity_poly.entity_id
_entity_poly.type
_entity_poly.pdbx_seq_one_letter_code
_entity_poly.pdbx_strand_id
1 'polypeptide(L)' 'MSKPQIAIRIPPLLLQELNRYVNRTGASKTDVVVSAIANYLDCLESVPLTQRIAELELKVQKLEDANARN' A
#
# COMPACT_ATOMS: atom_id res chain seq x y z
N MET A 1 -15.92 -1.27 22.09
CA MET A 1 -15.12 -1.93 21.04
C MET A 1 -13.67 -1.50 21.19
N SER A 2 -12.81 -2.33 21.77
CA SER A 2 -11.37 -2.08 21.85
C SER A 2 -10.78 -2.14 20.44
N LYS A 3 -10.12 -1.07 19.97
CA LYS A 3 -9.38 -1.10 18.71
C LYS A 3 -8.09 -1.90 18.94
N PRO A 4 -7.88 -3.07 18.30
CA PRO A 4 -6.63 -3.80 18.43
C PRO A 4 -5.46 -2.92 17.98
N GLN A 5 -4.36 -2.91 18.74
CA GLN A 5 -3.17 -2.12 18.44
C GLN A 5 -1.94 -3.02 18.50
N ILE A 6 -0.97 -2.73 17.64
CA ILE A 6 0.32 -3.40 17.60
C ILE A 6 1.40 -2.31 17.59
N ALA A 7 2.40 -2.43 18.46
CA ALA A 7 3.59 -1.58 18.45
C ALA A 7 4.78 -2.38 17.93
N ILE A 8 5.44 -1.88 16.89
CA ILE A 8 6.55 -2.57 16.21
C ILE A 8 7.77 -1.67 16.18
N ARG A 9 8.95 -2.24 16.46
CA ARG A 9 10.24 -1.56 16.24
C ARG A 9 10.66 -1.78 14.80
N ILE A 10 10.96 -0.71 14.07
CA ILE A 10 11.40 -0.78 12.68
C ILE A 10 12.80 -0.17 12.51
N PRO A 11 13.61 -0.67 11.57
CA PRO A 11 14.91 -0.06 11.25
C PRO A 11 14.75 1.40 10.77
N PRO A 12 15.71 2.31 11.08
CA PRO A 12 15.64 3.72 10.69
C PRO A 12 15.49 3.93 9.18
N LEU A 13 16.18 3.11 8.37
CA LEU A 13 16.08 3.17 6.91
C LEU A 13 14.66 2.86 6.43
N LEU A 14 14.00 1.86 7.02
CA LEU A 14 12.63 1.50 6.67
C LEU A 14 11.64 2.62 7.05
N LEU A 15 11.85 3.28 8.20
CA LEU A 15 11.05 4.43 8.61
C LEU A 15 11.21 5.60 7.60
N GLN A 16 12.42 5.83 7.10
CA GLN A 16 12.68 6.86 6.10
C GLN A 16 11.94 6.59 4.78
N GLU A 17 11.99 5.35 4.27
CA GLU A 17 11.28 4.96 3.06
C GLU A 17 9.75 5.04 3.24
N LEU A 18 9.24 4.59 4.39
CA LEU A 18 7.82 4.70 4.73
C LEU A 18 7.36 6.17 4.72
N ASN A 19 8.14 7.08 5.32
CA ASN A 19 7.85 8.51 5.30
C ASN A 19 7.84 9.08 3.88
N ARG A 20 8.80 8.67 3.04
CA ARG A 20 8.86 9.10 1.64
C ARG A 20 7.62 8.63 0.86
N TYR A 21 7.20 7.38 1.06
CA TYR A 21 6.01 6.84 0.40
C TYR A 21 4.75 7.61 0.82
N VAL A 22 4.54 7.81 2.13
CA VAL A 22 3.42 8.58 2.69
C VAL A 22 3.35 9.99 2.11
N ASN A 23 4.50 10.67 1.99
CA ASN A 23 4.56 12.00 1.40
C ASN A 23 4.20 12.02 -0.10
N ARG A 24 4.48 10.94 -0.84
CA ARG A 24 4.17 10.82 -2.27
C ARG A 24 2.71 10.49 -2.54
N THR A 25 2.11 9.64 -1.71
CA THR A 25 0.76 9.10 -1.95
C THR A 25 -0.33 9.81 -1.15
N GLY A 26 0.05 10.59 -0.12
CA GLY A 26 -0.90 11.21 0.80
C GLY A 26 -1.56 10.22 1.76
N ALA A 27 -1.22 8.92 1.71
CA ALA A 27 -1.75 7.90 2.59
C ALA A 27 -1.18 8.03 4.01
N SER A 28 -1.95 7.64 5.04
CA SER A 28 -1.40 7.63 6.39
C SER A 28 -0.42 6.47 6.58
N LYS A 29 0.53 6.59 7.52
CA LYS A 29 1.45 5.49 7.88
C LYS A 29 0.69 4.23 8.29
N THR A 30 -0.43 4.41 9.00
CA THR A 30 -1.29 3.30 9.42
C THR A 30 -1.89 2.59 8.22
N ASP A 31 -2.44 3.34 7.25
CA ASP A 31 -3.01 2.73 6.03
C ASP A 31 -1.96 1.94 5.27
N VAL A 32 -0.77 2.51 5.08
CA VAL A 32 0.33 1.83 4.39
C VAL A 32 0.73 0.53 5.09
N VAL A 33 0.87 0.55 6.42
CA VAL A 33 1.27 -0.64 7.20
C VAL A 33 0.15 -1.70 7.21
N VAL A 34 -1.09 -1.29 7.42
CA VAL A 34 -2.24 -2.20 7.42
C VAL A 34 -2.38 -2.86 6.05
N SER A 35 -2.31 -2.08 4.97
CA SER A 35 -2.41 -2.62 3.61
C SER A 35 -1.23 -3.50 3.23
N ALA A 36 0.00 -3.18 3.66
CA ALA A 36 1.15 -4.06 3.46
C ALA A 36 0.98 -5.40 4.17
N ILE A 37 0.50 -5.40 5.42
CA ILE A 37 0.22 -6.64 6.18
C ILE A 37 -0.92 -7.42 5.53
N ALA A 38 -1.99 -6.74 5.14
CA ALA A 38 -3.13 -7.35 4.47
C ALA A 38 -2.71 -8.02 3.16
N ASN A 39 -1.93 -7.33 2.33
CA ASN A 39 -1.39 -7.89 1.08
C ASN A 39 -0.43 -9.06 1.35
N TYR A 40 0.41 -8.98 2.38
CA TYR A 40 1.35 -10.06 2.73
C TYR A 40 0.63 -11.33 3.21
N LEU A 41 -0.49 -11.18 3.92
CA LEU A 41 -1.30 -12.29 4.47
C LEU A 41 -2.45 -12.71 3.55
N ASP A 42 -2.54 -12.16 2.34
CA ASP A 42 -3.65 -12.37 1.38
C ASP A 42 -5.04 -12.04 1.96
N CYS A 43 -5.10 -11.08 2.89
CA CYS A 43 -6.31 -10.60 3.56
C CYS A 43 -6.86 -9.32 2.89
N LEU A 44 -7.15 -9.40 1.59
CA LEU A 44 -7.54 -8.28 0.73
C LEU A 44 -8.89 -7.62 1.07
N GLU A 45 -9.69 -8.22 1.96
CA GLU A 45 -10.93 -7.62 2.47
C GLU A 45 -10.67 -6.40 3.37
N SER A 46 -9.45 -6.25 3.90
CA SER A 46 -9.07 -5.16 4.80
C SER A 46 -8.35 -3.98 4.11
N VAL A 47 -8.07 -4.08 2.80
CA VAL A 47 -7.44 -3.01 2.02
C VAL A 47 -8.51 -2.03 1.53
N PRO A 48 -8.38 -0.72 1.79
CA PRO A 48 -9.33 0.28 1.29
C PRO A 48 -9.53 0.16 -0.23
N LEU A 49 -10.78 0.23 -0.68
CA LEU A 49 -11.14 0.11 -2.10
C LEU A 49 -10.35 1.09 -2.98
N THR A 50 -10.10 2.30 -2.51
CA THR A 50 -9.31 3.32 -3.21
C THR A 50 -7.90 2.84 -3.53
N GLN A 51 -7.26 2.13 -2.59
CA GLN A 51 -5.91 1.59 -2.80
C GLN A 51 -5.92 0.41 -3.78
N ARG A 52 -6.95 -0.45 -3.71
CA ARG A 52 -7.13 -1.55 -4.67
C ARG A 52 -7.35 -1.03 -6.09
N ILE A 53 -8.13 0.04 -6.25
CA ILE A 53 -8.36 0.70 -7.53
C ILE A 53 -7.07 1.31 -8.07
N ALA A 54 -6.29 2.04 -7.24
CA ALA A 54 -5.02 2.63 -7.67
C ALA A 54 -4.00 1.57 -8.13
N GLU A 55 -3.91 0.42 -7.45
CA GLU A 55 -3.05 -0.69 -7.90
C GLU A 55 -3.54 -1.32 -9.22
N LEU A 56 -4.86 -1.39 -9.42
CA LEU A 56 -5.49 -1.86 -10.66
C LEU A 56 -5.20 -0.91 -11.83
N GLU A 57 -5.40 0.39 -11.65
CA GLU A 57 -5.09 1.42 -12.65
C GLU A 57 -3.62 1.33 -13.12
N LEU A 58 -2.69 1.13 -12.18
CA LEU A 58 -1.26 1.03 -12.47
C LEU A 58 -0.92 -0.26 -13.24
N LYS A 59 -1.62 -1.37 -12.97
CA LYS A 59 -1.48 -2.62 -13.74
C LYS A 59 -2.07 -2.48 -15.15
N VAL A 60 -3.22 -1.85 -15.30
CA VAL A 60 -3.87 -1.59 -16.60
C VAL A 60 -2.97 -0.70 -17.46
N GLN A 61 -2.44 0.39 -16.92
CA GLN A 61 -1.53 1.27 -17.65
C GLN A 61 -0.33 0.51 -18.22
N LYS A 62 0.30 -0.38 -17.43
CA LYS A 62 1.42 -1.21 -17.91
C LYS A 62 1.04 -2.14 -19.04
N LEU A 63 -0.18 -2.68 -19.02
CA LEU A 63 -0.69 -3.54 -20.09
C LEU A 63 -1.00 -2.74 -21.35
N GLU A 64 -1.59 -1.56 -21.21
CA GLU A 64 -1.83 -0.65 -22.34
C GLU A 64 -0.53 -0.18 -22.98
N ASP A 65 0.48 0.19 -22.19
CA ASP A 65 1.81 0.57 -22.65
C ASP A 65 2.51 -0.58 -23.38
N ALA A 66 2.31 -1.83 -22.93
CA ALA A 66 2.86 -3.01 -23.57
C ALA A 66 2.13 -3.34 -24.88
N ASN A 67 0.81 -3.17 -24.92
CA ASN A 67 0.01 -3.40 -26.12
C ASN A 67 0.26 -2.34 -27.20
N ALA A 68 0.50 -1.08 -26.82
CA ALA A 68 0.80 0.02 -27.74
C ALA A 68 2.19 -0.09 -28.41
N ARG A 69 3.05 -1.02 -27.95
CA ARG A 69 4.38 -1.28 -28.50
C ARG A 69 4.41 -2.46 -29.49
N ASN A 70 3.30 -3.17 -29.66
CA ASN A 70 3.09 -4.20 -30.69
C ASN A 70 2.34 -3.59 -31.90
#